data_AF-A0A558G143-F1
#
_entry.id   AF-A0A558G143-F1
#
_cell.length_a   1.000
_cell.length_b   1.000
_cell.length_c   1.000
_cell.angle_alpha   90.00
_cell.angle_beta   90.00
_cell.angle_gamma   90.00
#
_symmetry.space_group_name_H-M   'P 1'
#
loop_
_entity.id
_entity.type
_entity.pdbx_description
1 polymer ?
#
loop_
_entity_poly.entity_id
_entity_poly.type
_entity_poly.pdbx_seq_one_letter_code
_entity_poly.pdbx_strand_id
1 'polypeptide(L)'
;MRRTLAVLMTLVVVVGGIPAAAAAQQETTAVSFENQATGGTTVTVDSVTLPEGGFVTIHDASVTDGNVLGSVVGSSAYLDAGTHEDVTVHLDEPVEESGTFVAMPHMDSDGDRVYSFVAANGEADGPYTADGSAVVDTATVNASATVSMSDQPTTGDSVVVDRVELSQGGFVTIHDGTVTEGAVFESIRGTSAYLPAGVHENVRVELDAPVTENTTLVPMAHMDT
;
A
#
# COMPACT_ATOMS: atom_id res chain seq x y z
N MET A 1 60.40 -29.41 69.92
CA MET A 1 60.42 -29.25 68.45
C MET A 1 59.23 -30.00 67.85
N ARG A 2 58.65 -29.48 66.75
CA ARG A 2 57.43 -29.89 65.99
C ARG A 2 56.17 -29.16 66.47
N ARG A 3 55.66 -28.12 65.79
CA ARG A 3 55.26 -27.86 64.39
C ARG A 3 53.73 -27.81 64.32
N THR A 4 53.24 -26.61 64.08
CA THR A 4 51.90 -26.22 63.64
C THR A 4 51.41 -27.06 62.45
N LEU A 5 50.12 -27.41 62.44
CA LEU A 5 49.36 -27.72 61.23
C LEU A 5 47.99 -27.04 61.37
N ALA A 6 47.76 -26.00 60.56
CA ALA A 6 46.46 -25.38 60.37
C ALA A 6 45.75 -26.14 59.24
N VAL A 7 44.52 -26.60 59.49
CA VAL A 7 43.66 -27.22 58.48
C VAL A 7 42.78 -26.12 57.90
N LEU A 8 43.00 -25.82 56.63
CA LEU A 8 42.19 -24.91 55.81
C LEU A 8 40.94 -25.70 55.36
N MET A 9 39.76 -25.30 55.83
CA MET A 9 38.48 -25.91 55.45
C MET A 9 37.88 -25.10 54.30
N THR A 10 37.92 -25.66 53.09
CA THR A 10 37.42 -25.02 51.86
C THR A 10 35.90 -25.05 51.83
N LEU A 11 35.27 -23.86 51.80
CA LEU A 11 33.83 -23.65 51.61
C LEU A 11 33.50 -23.75 50.11
N VAL A 12 32.71 -24.76 49.72
CA VAL A 12 32.14 -24.86 48.36
C VAL A 12 30.79 -24.13 48.36
N VAL A 13 30.72 -22.99 47.68
CA VAL A 13 29.46 -22.30 47.39
C VAL A 13 28.96 -22.81 46.04
N VAL A 14 27.88 -23.59 46.05
CA VAL A 14 27.14 -23.94 44.84
C VAL A 14 26.18 -22.79 44.55
N VAL A 15 26.50 -21.98 43.54
CA VAL A 15 25.58 -20.96 43.01
C VAL A 15 24.65 -21.64 42.02
N GLY A 16 23.40 -21.89 42.43
CA GLY A 16 22.34 -22.33 41.53
C GLY A 16 21.87 -21.16 40.66
N GLY A 17 22.10 -21.28 39.34
CA GLY A 17 21.56 -20.33 38.36
C GLY A 17 20.05 -20.52 38.21
N ILE A 18 19.29 -19.48 38.52
CA ILE A 18 17.89 -19.34 38.08
C ILE A 18 17.89 -19.17 36.55
N PRO A 19 17.08 -19.91 35.78
CA PRO A 19 16.90 -19.60 34.38
C PRO A 19 16.23 -18.23 34.30
N ALA A 20 16.88 -17.28 33.62
CA ALA A 20 16.23 -16.06 33.21
C ALA A 20 15.11 -16.46 32.24
N ALA A 21 13.86 -16.40 32.69
CA ALA A 21 12.74 -16.35 31.77
C ALA A 21 12.95 -15.10 30.91
N ALA A 22 13.24 -15.28 29.63
CA ALA A 22 13.14 -14.20 28.67
C ALA A 22 11.69 -13.73 28.72
N ALA A 23 11.46 -12.53 29.24
CA ALA A 23 10.17 -11.88 29.08
C ALA A 23 9.98 -11.71 27.57
N ALA A 24 9.03 -12.45 26.99
CA ALA A 24 8.53 -12.11 25.67
C ALA A 24 8.01 -10.68 25.77
N GLN A 25 8.65 -9.76 25.06
CA GLN A 25 8.12 -8.42 24.89
C GLN A 25 6.78 -8.61 24.19
N GLN A 26 5.69 -8.32 24.90
CA GLN A 26 4.36 -8.43 24.34
C GLN A 26 4.21 -7.26 23.39
N GLU A 27 4.50 -7.50 22.11
CA GLU A 27 4.33 -6.48 21.07
C GLU A 27 2.84 -6.09 21.04
N THR A 28 2.59 -4.79 21.13
CA THR A 28 1.23 -4.24 21.09
C THR A 28 0.85 -3.95 19.65
N THR A 29 -0.38 -4.25 19.25
CA THR A 29 -0.85 -3.91 17.90
C THR A 29 -0.78 -2.40 17.67
N ALA A 30 -0.23 -2.02 16.53
CA ALA A 30 -0.14 -0.64 16.06
C ALA A 30 -0.26 -0.63 14.54
N VAL A 31 -0.72 0.48 13.97
CA VAL A 31 -0.77 0.71 12.53
C VAL A 31 -0.43 2.17 12.25
N SER A 32 0.27 2.42 11.15
CA SER A 32 0.52 3.75 10.62
C SER A 32 0.13 3.80 9.15
N PHE A 33 -0.71 4.77 8.81
CA PHE A 33 -1.24 4.94 7.47
C PHE A 33 -1.17 6.42 7.08
N GLU A 34 -0.27 6.74 6.16
CA GLU A 34 -0.01 8.12 5.77
C GLU A 34 -0.86 8.58 4.59
N ASN A 35 -1.06 9.90 4.52
CA ASN A 35 -1.69 10.56 3.38
C ASN A 35 -0.91 10.26 2.09
N GLN A 36 -1.62 9.86 1.05
CA GLN A 36 -0.99 9.45 -0.20
C GLN A 36 -1.82 9.80 -1.43
N ALA A 37 -1.21 9.67 -2.59
CA ALA A 37 -1.89 9.64 -3.88
C ALA A 37 -1.81 8.22 -4.43
N THR A 38 -2.83 7.79 -5.14
CA THR A 38 -2.93 6.44 -5.70
C THR A 38 -3.48 6.47 -7.11
N GLY A 39 -3.07 5.51 -7.93
CA GLY A 39 -3.77 5.09 -9.15
C GLY A 39 -5.03 4.27 -8.90
N GLY A 40 -5.64 4.37 -7.72
CA GLY A 40 -6.95 3.81 -7.40
C GLY A 40 -6.96 2.34 -6.98
N THR A 41 -6.04 1.51 -7.46
CA THR A 41 -6.12 0.04 -7.27
C THR A 41 -5.34 -0.51 -6.06
N THR A 42 -4.45 0.29 -5.49
CA THR A 42 -3.62 -0.11 -4.34
C THR A 42 -3.37 1.07 -3.42
N VAL A 43 -3.17 0.79 -2.14
CA VAL A 43 -2.64 1.75 -1.17
C VAL A 43 -1.51 1.10 -0.38
N THR A 44 -0.63 1.91 0.19
CA THR A 44 0.45 1.44 1.06
C THR A 44 0.17 1.82 2.51
N VAL A 45 0.22 0.82 3.39
CA VAL A 45 0.25 1.01 4.84
C VAL A 45 1.72 1.07 5.26
N ASP A 46 2.13 2.19 5.85
CA ASP A 46 3.54 2.47 6.18
C ASP A 46 4.09 1.42 7.15
N SER A 47 3.33 1.11 8.21
CA SER A 47 3.67 0.02 9.12
C SER A 47 2.46 -0.58 9.82
N VAL A 48 2.56 -1.87 10.15
CA VAL A 48 1.58 -2.58 10.98
C VAL A 48 2.27 -3.61 11.87
N THR A 49 1.93 -3.62 13.16
CA THR A 49 2.40 -4.61 14.13
C THR A 49 1.25 -5.56 14.49
N LEU A 50 1.44 -6.85 14.23
CA LEU A 50 0.46 -7.92 14.46
C LEU A 50 1.02 -8.91 15.48
N PRO A 51 0.55 -8.93 16.74
CA PRO A 51 1.10 -9.80 17.78
C PRO A 51 0.94 -11.30 17.49
N GLU A 52 -0.12 -11.69 16.78
CA GLU A 52 -0.46 -13.09 16.48
C GLU A 52 -0.55 -13.37 14.96
N GLY A 53 -0.23 -12.36 14.13
CA GLY A 53 -0.42 -12.41 12.69
C GLY A 53 -1.87 -12.16 12.26
N GLY A 54 -2.09 -11.97 10.97
CA GLY A 54 -3.39 -11.63 10.42
C GLY A 54 -3.29 -10.74 9.19
N PHE A 55 -4.07 -9.68 9.15
CA PHE A 55 -4.26 -8.84 7.96
C PHE A 55 -4.27 -7.36 8.34
N VAL A 56 -4.00 -6.48 7.38
CA VAL A 56 -4.43 -5.08 7.44
C VAL A 56 -5.51 -4.86 6.40
N THR A 57 -6.64 -4.30 6.83
CA THR A 57 -7.81 -4.02 6.00
C THR A 57 -7.98 -2.53 5.86
N ILE A 58 -8.38 -2.10 4.67
CA ILE A 58 -8.68 -0.70 4.36
C ILE A 58 -10.19 -0.56 4.31
N HIS A 59 -10.69 0.40 5.08
CA HIS A 59 -12.08 0.81 5.08
C HIS A 59 -12.23 2.21 4.46
N ASP A 60 -13.34 2.46 3.79
CA ASP A 60 -13.79 3.81 3.47
C ASP A 60 -14.31 4.56 4.72
N ALA A 61 -14.66 5.83 4.55
CA ALA A 61 -15.13 6.68 5.64
C ALA A 61 -16.41 6.18 6.33
N SER A 62 -17.23 5.35 5.66
CA SER A 62 -18.52 4.88 6.18
C SER A 62 -18.38 3.93 7.37
N VAL A 63 -17.18 3.39 7.62
CA VAL A 63 -16.89 2.63 8.85
C VAL A 63 -17.18 3.46 10.11
N THR A 64 -16.92 4.77 10.05
CA THR A 64 -17.17 5.70 11.16
C THR A 64 -18.65 6.02 11.36
N ASP A 65 -19.47 5.79 10.34
CA ASP A 65 -20.93 5.89 10.38
C ASP A 65 -21.61 4.57 10.82
N GLY A 66 -20.81 3.56 11.17
CA GLY A 66 -21.29 2.25 11.64
C GLY A 66 -21.49 1.21 10.53
N ASN A 67 -21.13 1.51 9.28
CA ASN A 67 -21.12 0.52 8.19
C ASN A 67 -19.89 -0.39 8.28
N VAL A 68 -19.81 -1.22 9.32
CA VAL A 68 -18.59 -2.00 9.62
C VAL A 68 -18.23 -2.99 8.51
N LEU A 69 -19.20 -3.72 7.98
CA LEU A 69 -18.95 -4.75 6.96
C LEU A 69 -18.84 -4.15 5.55
N GLY A 70 -19.71 -3.20 5.20
CA GLY A 70 -19.80 -2.65 3.86
C GLY A 70 -18.78 -1.55 3.56
N SER A 71 -17.99 -1.13 4.54
CA SER A 71 -16.91 -0.15 4.35
C SER A 71 -15.60 -0.79 3.92
N VAL A 72 -15.46 -2.12 4.00
CA VAL A 72 -14.24 -2.82 3.60
C VAL A 72 -14.05 -2.67 2.09
N VAL A 73 -12.95 -2.04 1.69
CA VAL A 73 -12.60 -1.80 0.27
C VAL A 73 -11.37 -2.56 -0.18
N GLY A 74 -10.67 -3.26 0.73
CA GLY A 74 -9.57 -4.17 0.40
C GLY A 74 -8.81 -4.65 1.62
N SER A 75 -8.06 -5.75 1.46
CA SER A 75 -7.27 -6.36 2.53
C SER A 75 -5.92 -6.85 2.02
N SER A 76 -4.90 -6.81 2.88
CA SER A 76 -3.59 -7.41 2.58
C SER A 76 -3.70 -8.94 2.45
N ALA A 77 -2.66 -9.55 1.86
CA ALA A 77 -2.39 -10.95 2.12
C ALA A 77 -2.11 -11.19 3.61
N TYR A 78 -2.14 -12.45 4.04
CA TYR A 78 -1.76 -12.83 5.40
C TYR A 78 -0.33 -12.38 5.72
N LEU A 79 -0.18 -11.78 6.90
CA LEU A 79 1.06 -11.32 7.49
C LEU A 79 1.33 -12.12 8.76
N ASP A 80 2.52 -12.73 8.86
CA ASP A 80 2.94 -13.43 10.08
C ASP A 80 3.01 -12.49 11.30
N ALA A 81 3.09 -13.04 12.51
CA ALA A 81 3.27 -12.23 13.71
C ALA A 81 4.56 -11.38 13.65
N GLY A 82 4.46 -10.10 14.03
CA GLY A 82 5.55 -9.13 14.02
C GLY A 82 5.16 -7.79 13.41
N THR A 83 6.17 -6.94 13.17
CA THR A 83 6.02 -5.66 12.47
C THR A 83 6.34 -5.82 10.99
N HIS A 84 5.47 -5.28 10.15
CA HIS A 84 5.64 -5.22 8.69
C HIS A 84 5.62 -3.75 8.27
N GLU A 85 6.47 -3.42 7.30
CA GLU A 85 6.61 -2.08 6.73
C GLU A 85 6.25 -2.12 5.24
N ASP A 86 5.84 -0.99 4.68
CA ASP A 86 5.51 -0.82 3.26
C ASP A 86 4.50 -1.87 2.73
N VAL A 87 3.47 -2.18 3.53
CA VAL A 87 2.48 -3.19 3.18
C VAL A 87 1.56 -2.66 2.09
N THR A 88 1.69 -3.22 0.88
CA THR A 88 0.78 -2.94 -0.23
C THR A 88 -0.54 -3.69 -0.03
N VAL A 89 -1.65 -2.95 -0.04
CA VAL A 89 -3.00 -3.50 -0.02
C VAL A 89 -3.64 -3.31 -1.37
N HIS A 90 -4.15 -4.40 -1.96
CA HIS A 90 -4.99 -4.35 -3.14
C HIS A 90 -6.41 -3.99 -2.75
N LEU A 91 -7.00 -3.06 -3.49
CA LEU A 91 -8.37 -2.64 -3.28
C LEU A 91 -9.29 -3.44 -4.20
N ASP A 92 -10.32 -4.04 -3.61
CA ASP A 92 -11.41 -4.70 -4.33
C ASP A 92 -12.33 -3.66 -4.98
N GLU A 93 -12.50 -2.51 -4.31
CA GLU A 93 -13.17 -1.33 -4.85
C GLU A 93 -12.15 -0.20 -5.04
N PRO A 94 -11.88 0.24 -6.28
CA PRO A 94 -10.89 1.27 -6.54
C PRO A 94 -11.22 2.62 -5.89
N VAL A 95 -10.19 3.39 -5.53
CA VAL A 95 -10.36 4.79 -5.14
C VAL A 95 -10.64 5.64 -6.37
N GLU A 96 -11.91 5.82 -6.69
CA GLU A 96 -12.35 6.69 -7.79
C GLU A 96 -12.36 8.17 -7.38
N GLU A 97 -12.74 8.47 -6.13
CA GLU A 97 -12.77 9.81 -5.56
C GLU A 97 -11.84 9.92 -4.35
N SER A 98 -11.11 11.03 -4.26
CA SER A 98 -10.25 11.33 -3.12
C SER A 98 -11.06 11.42 -1.83
N GLY A 99 -10.58 10.77 -0.77
CA GLY A 99 -11.34 10.69 0.48
C GLY A 99 -10.51 10.24 1.68
N THR A 100 -11.19 10.11 2.82
CA THR A 100 -10.60 9.54 4.03
C THR A 100 -10.79 8.03 4.03
N PHE A 101 -9.71 7.31 4.29
CA PHE A 101 -9.68 5.86 4.44
C PHE A 101 -9.07 5.50 5.80
N VAL A 102 -9.41 4.31 6.28
CA VAL A 102 -9.02 3.80 7.60
C VAL A 102 -8.29 2.48 7.44
N ALA A 103 -7.04 2.41 7.90
CA ALA A 103 -6.31 1.16 8.02
C ALA A 103 -6.62 0.52 9.37
N MET A 104 -7.04 -0.74 9.36
CA MET A 104 -7.44 -1.50 10.54
C MET A 104 -6.76 -2.88 10.54
N PRO A 105 -5.93 -3.23 11.54
CA PRO A 105 -5.39 -4.57 11.70
C PRO A 105 -6.48 -5.56 12.13
N HIS A 106 -6.57 -6.68 11.43
CA HIS A 106 -7.45 -7.81 11.75
C HIS A 106 -6.62 -9.04 12.12
N MET A 107 -7.09 -9.82 13.09
CA MET A 107 -6.46 -11.06 13.53
C MET A 107 -6.96 -12.23 12.69
N ASP A 108 -6.09 -13.19 12.34
CA ASP A 108 -6.53 -14.50 11.83
C ASP A 108 -7.04 -15.35 13.00
N SER A 109 -8.36 -15.40 13.18
CA SER A 109 -8.99 -15.93 14.40
C SER A 109 -9.30 -17.42 14.35
N ASP A 110 -9.40 -17.99 13.15
CA ASP A 110 -9.68 -19.40 12.91
C ASP A 110 -8.45 -20.16 12.37
N GLY A 111 -7.37 -19.44 12.06
CA GLY A 111 -6.06 -19.98 11.73
C GLY A 111 -5.96 -20.52 10.31
N ASP A 112 -6.88 -20.13 9.42
CA ASP A 112 -6.91 -20.58 8.04
C ASP A 112 -6.12 -19.68 7.08
N ARG A 113 -5.67 -18.51 7.56
CA ARG A 113 -4.89 -17.49 6.84
C ARG A 113 -5.62 -16.89 5.64
N VAL A 114 -6.95 -16.93 5.64
CA VAL A 114 -7.82 -16.30 4.64
C VAL A 114 -8.67 -15.27 5.35
N TYR A 115 -8.59 -14.01 4.89
CA TYR A 115 -9.44 -12.97 5.47
C TYR A 115 -10.92 -13.28 5.24
N SER A 116 -11.65 -13.51 6.33
CA SER A 116 -13.02 -14.02 6.29
C SER A 116 -14.05 -13.10 6.99
N PHE A 117 -13.63 -11.97 7.55
CA PHE A 117 -14.48 -11.05 8.33
C PHE A 117 -15.81 -10.72 7.67
N VAL A 118 -15.80 -10.24 6.42
CA VAL A 118 -17.03 -9.89 5.69
C VAL A 118 -17.89 -11.13 5.42
N ALA A 119 -17.28 -12.22 4.97
CA ALA A 119 -17.98 -13.47 4.64
C ALA A 119 -18.60 -14.15 5.87
N ALA A 120 -17.94 -14.03 7.02
CA ALA A 120 -18.38 -14.53 8.33
C ALA A 120 -19.30 -13.55 9.07
N ASN A 121 -19.72 -12.44 8.45
CA ASN A 121 -20.54 -11.39 9.08
C ASN A 121 -19.92 -10.84 10.38
N GLY A 122 -18.60 -10.76 10.44
CA GLY A 122 -17.83 -10.28 11.57
C GLY A 122 -17.62 -11.28 12.71
N GLU A 123 -18.04 -12.55 12.55
CA GLU A 123 -17.85 -13.60 13.56
C GLU A 123 -16.42 -14.18 13.57
N ALA A 124 -15.74 -14.10 12.43
CA ALA A 124 -14.33 -14.45 12.28
C ALA A 124 -13.53 -13.20 11.89
N ASP A 125 -12.24 -13.26 12.15
CA ASP A 125 -11.21 -12.28 11.85
C ASP A 125 -11.55 -10.88 12.28
N GLY A 126 -11.97 -10.73 13.53
CA GLY A 126 -12.23 -9.42 14.12
C GLY A 126 -10.98 -8.54 14.20
N PRO A 127 -11.18 -7.22 14.38
CA PRO A 127 -10.07 -6.29 14.50
C PRO A 127 -9.27 -6.55 15.78
N TYR A 128 -7.97 -6.24 15.73
CA TYR A 128 -7.21 -6.05 16.95
C TYR A 128 -7.77 -4.85 17.73
N THR A 129 -7.86 -4.99 19.06
CA THR A 129 -8.41 -3.95 19.93
C THR A 129 -7.43 -3.52 21.00
N ALA A 130 -7.45 -2.23 21.33
CA ALA A 130 -6.74 -1.61 22.44
C ALA A 130 -7.73 -0.70 23.20
N ASP A 131 -7.70 -0.76 24.54
CA ASP A 131 -8.60 0.02 25.40
C ASP A 131 -10.09 -0.11 25.06
N GLY A 132 -10.50 -1.28 24.56
CA GLY A 132 -11.89 -1.58 24.20
C GLY A 132 -12.35 -1.02 22.85
N SER A 133 -11.44 -0.47 22.04
CA SER A 133 -11.72 0.02 20.67
C SER A 133 -10.79 -0.63 19.65
N ALA A 134 -11.20 -0.68 18.38
CA ALA A 134 -10.35 -1.16 17.30
C ALA A 134 -9.10 -0.27 17.16
N VAL A 135 -7.94 -0.90 16.93
CA VAL A 135 -6.72 -0.19 16.57
C VAL A 135 -6.85 0.25 15.11
N VAL A 136 -6.73 1.55 14.86
CA VAL A 136 -6.87 2.13 13.52
C VAL A 136 -5.93 3.30 13.33
N ASP A 137 -5.63 3.62 12.07
CA ASP A 137 -5.11 4.91 11.65
C ASP A 137 -5.84 5.39 10.40
N THR A 138 -5.88 6.69 10.17
CA THR A 138 -6.67 7.31 9.10
C THR A 138 -5.80 8.15 8.18
N ALA A 139 -6.03 8.05 6.88
CA ALA A 139 -5.33 8.84 5.88
C ALA A 139 -6.28 9.44 4.86
N THR A 140 -5.90 10.60 4.32
CA THR A 140 -6.45 11.11 3.06
C THR A 140 -5.76 10.42 1.89
N VAL A 141 -6.52 9.68 1.10
CA VAL A 141 -6.05 9.01 -0.12
C VAL A 141 -6.60 9.79 -1.30
N ASN A 142 -5.70 10.30 -2.15
CA ASN A 142 -6.08 11.10 -3.31
C ASN A 142 -6.06 10.23 -4.58
N ALA A 143 -7.21 10.13 -5.24
CA ALA A 143 -7.30 9.55 -6.57
C ALA A 143 -6.47 10.40 -7.54
N SER A 144 -5.55 9.77 -8.27
CA SER A 144 -4.63 10.46 -9.16
C SER A 144 -4.39 9.71 -10.46
N ALA A 145 -3.94 10.44 -11.47
CA ALA A 145 -3.40 9.88 -12.68
C ALA A 145 -1.94 10.31 -12.82
N THR A 146 -1.05 9.37 -13.10
CA THR A 146 0.36 9.65 -13.38
C THR A 146 0.75 9.06 -14.73
N VAL A 147 1.66 9.74 -15.40
CA VAL A 147 2.17 9.32 -16.70
C VAL A 147 3.67 9.58 -16.73
N SER A 148 4.45 8.64 -17.27
CA SER A 148 5.87 8.81 -17.51
C SER A 148 6.23 8.39 -18.93
N MET A 149 7.10 9.17 -19.55
CA MET A 149 7.63 8.90 -20.88
C MET A 149 9.06 9.40 -20.95
N SER A 150 9.95 8.53 -21.40
CA SER A 150 11.36 8.83 -21.63
C SER A 150 11.60 9.32 -23.05
N ASP A 151 12.70 10.05 -23.22
CA ASP A 151 13.22 10.40 -24.54
C ASP A 151 13.48 9.12 -25.36
N GLN A 152 12.98 9.10 -26.59
CA GLN A 152 13.03 7.91 -27.42
C GLN A 152 13.24 8.26 -28.90
N PRO A 153 13.96 7.42 -29.67
CA PRO A 153 13.89 7.47 -31.11
C PRO A 153 12.54 6.94 -31.59
N THR A 154 12.02 7.51 -32.67
CA THR A 154 10.80 7.02 -33.32
C THR A 154 10.96 7.00 -34.83
N THR A 155 10.15 6.19 -35.51
CA THR A 155 9.97 6.23 -36.96
C THR A 155 9.05 7.38 -37.40
N GLY A 156 8.45 8.10 -36.45
CA GLY A 156 7.59 9.26 -36.65
C GLY A 156 6.13 8.97 -36.39
N ASP A 157 5.65 7.75 -36.66
CA ASP A 157 4.22 7.42 -36.68
C ASP A 157 3.64 7.05 -35.30
N SER A 158 4.48 6.84 -34.29
CA SER A 158 4.04 6.43 -32.95
C SER A 158 5.08 6.72 -31.89
N VAL A 159 4.64 6.82 -30.63
CA VAL A 159 5.52 6.84 -29.46
C VAL A 159 5.06 5.81 -28.43
N VAL A 160 5.93 5.49 -27.48
CA VAL A 160 5.64 4.61 -26.34
C VAL A 160 5.67 5.45 -25.07
N VAL A 161 4.59 5.42 -24.31
CA VAL A 161 4.51 5.96 -22.95
C VAL A 161 4.92 4.84 -22.00
N ASP A 162 5.93 5.09 -21.18
CA ASP A 162 6.60 4.05 -20.38
C ASP A 162 5.65 3.46 -19.34
N ARG A 163 4.99 4.32 -18.57
CA ARG A 163 4.02 3.93 -17.55
C ARG A 163 2.88 4.93 -17.46
N VAL A 164 1.69 4.40 -17.28
CA VAL A 164 0.45 5.13 -17.02
C VAL A 164 -0.18 4.49 -15.80
N GLU A 165 -0.59 5.28 -14.84
CA GLU A 165 -1.32 4.80 -13.67
C GLU A 165 -2.55 5.68 -13.49
N LEU A 166 -3.74 5.09 -13.55
CA LEU A 166 -5.01 5.83 -13.56
C LEU A 166 -5.94 5.34 -12.45
N SER A 167 -6.38 6.25 -11.58
CA SER A 167 -7.43 5.94 -10.59
C SER A 167 -8.79 5.60 -11.18
N GLN A 168 -9.07 6.10 -12.39
CA GLN A 168 -10.25 5.80 -13.17
C GLN A 168 -9.85 5.53 -14.62
N GLY A 169 -10.66 4.77 -15.36
CA GLY A 169 -10.36 4.51 -16.76
C GLY A 169 -10.33 5.80 -17.61
N GLY A 170 -9.52 5.77 -18.67
CA GLY A 170 -9.23 6.97 -19.44
C GLY A 170 -8.32 6.74 -20.63
N PHE A 171 -7.63 7.80 -21.04
CA PHE A 171 -6.75 7.81 -22.21
C PHE A 171 -5.46 8.56 -21.89
N VAL A 172 -4.42 8.28 -22.66
CA VAL A 172 -3.23 9.15 -22.72
C VAL A 172 -3.21 9.87 -24.06
N THR A 173 -3.18 11.20 -24.00
CA THR A 173 -3.02 12.07 -25.16
C THR A 173 -1.59 12.55 -25.23
N ILE A 174 -1.01 12.49 -26.42
CA ILE A 174 0.31 13.04 -26.70
C ILE A 174 0.11 14.42 -27.29
N HIS A 175 0.69 15.43 -26.65
CA HIS A 175 0.76 16.79 -27.15
C HIS A 175 2.17 17.10 -27.67
N ASP A 176 2.31 18.10 -28.52
CA ASP A 176 3.59 18.78 -28.72
C ASP A 176 3.86 19.83 -27.62
N GLY A 177 5.06 20.42 -27.63
CA GLY A 177 5.48 21.41 -26.63
C GLY A 177 4.59 22.67 -26.51
N THR A 178 3.80 23.01 -27.54
CA THR A 178 2.91 24.19 -27.51
C THR A 178 1.76 24.07 -26.51
N VAL A 179 1.49 22.86 -25.99
CA VAL A 179 0.53 22.69 -24.88
C VAL A 179 0.96 23.49 -23.64
N THR A 180 2.26 23.62 -23.41
CA THR A 180 2.81 24.41 -22.30
C THR A 180 2.68 25.93 -22.50
N GLU A 181 2.32 26.33 -23.73
CA GLU A 181 2.05 27.71 -24.13
C GLU A 181 0.54 28.00 -24.23
N GLY A 182 -0.31 27.02 -23.89
CA GLY A 182 -1.76 27.16 -23.85
C GLY A 182 -2.51 26.69 -25.10
N ALA A 183 -1.83 26.11 -26.10
CA ALA A 183 -2.46 25.51 -27.28
C ALA A 183 -3.04 24.13 -26.94
N VAL A 184 -4.17 24.08 -26.22
CA VAL A 184 -4.70 22.83 -25.65
C VAL A 184 -5.12 21.82 -26.73
N PHE A 185 -5.83 22.26 -27.77
CA PHE A 185 -6.38 21.35 -28.78
C PHE A 185 -5.46 21.18 -29.98
N GLU A 186 -4.81 22.26 -30.41
CA GLU A 186 -3.96 22.29 -31.59
C GLU A 186 -2.64 21.53 -31.38
N SER A 187 -2.23 21.34 -30.12
CA SER A 187 -1.03 20.58 -29.78
C SER A 187 -1.24 19.07 -29.82
N ILE A 188 -2.47 18.57 -29.89
CA ILE A 188 -2.76 17.13 -29.86
C ILE A 188 -2.13 16.45 -31.09
N ARG A 189 -1.33 15.42 -30.84
CA ARG A 189 -0.63 14.62 -31.85
C ARG A 189 -1.13 13.20 -31.94
N GLY A 190 -1.81 12.69 -30.93
CA GLY A 190 -2.41 11.36 -30.93
C GLY A 190 -2.97 11.00 -29.57
N THR A 191 -3.85 9.99 -29.52
CA THR A 191 -4.49 9.52 -28.29
C THR A 191 -4.46 8.00 -28.26
N SER A 192 -4.18 7.43 -27.08
CA SER A 192 -4.19 5.98 -26.88
C SER A 192 -5.60 5.38 -27.11
N ALA A 193 -5.65 4.06 -27.22
CA ALA A 193 -6.90 3.35 -26.90
C ALA A 193 -7.29 3.58 -25.44
N TYR A 194 -8.54 3.27 -25.10
CA TYR A 194 -9.01 3.30 -23.72
C TYR A 194 -8.16 2.40 -22.82
N LEU A 195 -7.79 2.93 -21.67
CA LEU A 195 -7.08 2.25 -20.60
C LEU A 195 -8.02 2.15 -19.39
N PRO A 196 -8.33 0.94 -18.89
CA PRO A 196 -9.00 0.78 -17.60
C PRO A 196 -8.24 1.45 -16.45
N ALA A 197 -8.84 1.55 -15.27
CA ALA A 197 -8.11 1.94 -14.06
C ALA A 197 -6.94 0.97 -13.76
N GLY A 198 -5.92 1.46 -13.06
CA GLY A 198 -4.72 0.71 -12.69
C GLY A 198 -3.48 1.10 -13.48
N VAL A 199 -2.46 0.23 -13.43
CA VAL A 199 -1.14 0.45 -14.02
C VAL A 199 -1.04 -0.19 -15.41
N HIS A 200 -0.57 0.60 -16.38
CA HIS A 200 -0.30 0.19 -17.75
C HIS A 200 1.14 0.53 -18.09
N GLU A 201 1.84 -0.39 -18.75
CA GLU A 201 3.22 -0.19 -19.18
C GLU A 201 3.34 -0.28 -20.70
N ASN A 202 4.31 0.45 -21.26
CA ASN A 202 4.62 0.43 -22.68
C ASN A 202 3.40 0.75 -23.56
N VAL A 203 2.62 1.75 -23.17
CA VAL A 203 1.42 2.17 -23.90
C VAL A 203 1.84 2.82 -25.22
N ARG A 204 1.58 2.14 -26.34
CA ARG A 204 1.84 2.66 -27.67
C ARG A 204 0.73 3.62 -28.10
N VAL A 205 1.12 4.83 -28.51
CA VAL A 205 0.20 5.84 -29.06
C VAL A 205 0.57 6.10 -30.51
N GLU A 206 -0.39 5.92 -31.42
CA GLU A 206 -0.25 6.31 -32.82
C GLU A 206 -0.40 7.83 -32.95
N LEU A 207 0.42 8.44 -33.80
CA LEU A 207 0.39 9.87 -34.04
C LEU A 207 -0.39 10.18 -35.33
N ASP A 208 -1.33 11.12 -35.26
CA ASP A 208 -2.14 11.59 -36.39
C ASP A 208 -1.27 12.28 -37.47
N ALA A 209 -0.16 12.89 -37.03
CA ALA A 209 0.84 13.49 -37.90
C ALA A 209 2.25 13.01 -37.48
N PRO A 210 3.07 12.51 -38.41
CA PRO A 210 4.35 11.94 -38.08
C PRO A 210 5.34 13.00 -37.58
N VAL A 211 6.11 12.63 -36.56
CA VAL A 211 7.24 13.45 -36.08
C VAL A 211 8.44 13.23 -37.00
N THR A 212 8.84 14.26 -37.74
CA THR A 212 9.94 14.19 -38.74
C THR A 212 11.25 14.78 -38.25
N GLU A 213 11.25 15.45 -37.10
CA GLU A 213 12.41 16.11 -36.51
C GLU A 213 12.39 15.97 -34.99
N ASN A 214 13.52 16.27 -34.35
CA ASN A 214 13.60 16.27 -32.89
C ASN A 214 12.65 17.34 -32.33
N THR A 215 11.68 16.90 -31.52
CA THR A 215 10.67 17.76 -30.93
C THR A 215 10.34 17.33 -29.51
N THR A 216 9.74 18.23 -28.74
CA THR A 216 9.19 17.91 -27.42
C THR A 216 7.78 17.37 -27.57
N LEU A 217 7.52 16.22 -26.96
CA LEU A 217 6.19 15.66 -26.79
C LEU A 217 5.85 15.62 -25.29
N VAL A 218 4.60 15.90 -24.97
CA VAL A 218 4.09 15.96 -23.59
C VAL A 218 2.93 14.96 -23.48
N PRO A 219 3.12 13.82 -22.79
CA PRO A 219 2.03 12.91 -22.50
C PRO A 219 1.13 13.50 -21.40
N MET A 220 -0.18 13.36 -21.54
CA MET A 220 -1.17 13.78 -20.56
C MET A 220 -2.24 12.71 -20.39
N ALA A 221 -2.52 12.32 -19.15
CA ALA A 221 -3.63 11.43 -18.83
C ALA A 221 -4.95 12.21 -18.80
N HIS A 222 -5.99 11.65 -19.41
CA HIS A 222 -7.35 12.17 -19.42
C HIS A 222 -8.32 11.11 -18.89
N MET A 223 -9.21 11.52 -17.99
CA MET A 223 -10.32 10.70 -17.52
C MET A 223 -11.38 10.58 -18.62
N ASP A 224 -11.99 9.39 -18.74
CA ASP A 224 -13.17 9.19 -19.59
C ASP A 224 -14.42 9.62 -18.80
N THR A 225 -15.16 10.61 -19.28
CA THR A 225 -16.32 11.23 -18.60
C THR A 225 -17.65 10.91 -19.25
#